data_AF-A0A3D4P197-F1
#
_entry.id   AF-A0A3D4P197-F1
#
_cell.length_a   1.000
_cell.length_b   1.000
_cell.length_c   1.000
_cell.angle_alpha   90.00
_cell.angle_beta   90.00
_cell.angle_gamma   90.00
#
_symmetry.space_group_name_H-M   'P 1'
#
loop_
_entity.id
_entity.type
_entity.pdbx_description
1 polymer ?
#
loop_
_entity_poly.entity_id
_entity_poly.type
_entity_poly.pdbx_seq_one_letter_code
_entity_poly.pdbx_strand_id
1 'polypeptide(L)'
;MVNIDLTWSFTIAYHAMIRAGRALMFSQGYLPTTKSSHKTIMEFMRLTLGEESQSLLLRFNRMRRKRHDFIYESQNNTTESEAGSAIKTAREFIDKIVALVAEEKPGSLF
;
A
#
# COMPACT_ATOMS: atom_id res chain seq x y z
N MET A 1 -12.91 -22.55 17.95
CA MET A 1 -12.89 -21.09 17.75
C MET A 1 -11.64 -20.76 16.95
N VAL A 2 -11.76 -20.20 15.75
CA VAL A 2 -10.60 -19.83 14.92
C VAL A 2 -10.06 -18.51 15.46
N ASN A 3 -8.77 -18.46 15.83
CA ASN A 3 -8.14 -17.23 16.28
C ASN A 3 -7.74 -16.36 15.07
N ILE A 4 -7.78 -15.04 15.22
CA ILE A 4 -7.38 -14.09 14.17
C ILE A 4 -5.86 -14.07 14.08
N ASP A 5 -5.31 -14.28 12.90
CA ASP A 5 -3.88 -14.07 12.66
C ASP A 5 -3.60 -12.59 12.40
N LEU A 6 -2.93 -11.95 13.36
CA LEU A 6 -2.61 -10.53 13.34
C LEU A 6 -1.56 -10.18 12.28
N THR A 7 -0.60 -11.07 12.03
CA THR A 7 0.45 -10.83 11.03
C THR A 7 -0.10 -10.97 9.61
N TRP A 8 -1.02 -11.90 9.38
CA TRP A 8 -1.79 -11.96 8.14
C TRP A 8 -2.70 -10.75 7.97
N SER A 9 -3.37 -10.29 9.04
CA SER A 9 -4.18 -9.07 9.00
C SER A 9 -3.37 -7.84 8.57
N PHE A 10 -2.20 -7.66 9.17
CA PHE A 10 -1.23 -6.62 8.79
C PHE A 10 -0.77 -6.77 7.33
N THR A 11 -0.45 -8.00 6.92
CA THR A 11 0.04 -8.30 5.57
C THR A 11 -1.02 -8.03 4.51
N ILE A 12 -2.29 -8.36 4.78
CA ILE A 12 -3.42 -8.08 3.90
C ILE A 12 -3.65 -6.57 3.77
N ALA A 13 -3.56 -5.82 4.87
CA ALA A 13 -3.65 -4.36 4.84
C ALA A 13 -2.56 -3.74 3.94
N TYR A 14 -1.30 -4.22 4.05
CA TYR A 14 -0.22 -3.83 3.13
C TYR A 14 -0.54 -4.17 1.67
N HIS A 15 -1.07 -5.35 1.40
CA HIS A 15 -1.44 -5.75 0.05
C HIS A 15 -2.57 -4.90 -0.55
N ALA A 16 -3.52 -4.45 0.27
CA ALA A 16 -4.56 -3.52 -0.17
C ALA A 16 -3.95 -2.20 -0.65
N MET A 17 -2.95 -1.66 0.07
CA MET A 17 -2.20 -0.47 -0.37
C MET A 17 -1.47 -0.72 -1.70
N ILE A 18 -0.83 -1.87 -1.88
CA ILE A 18 -0.18 -2.22 -3.15
C ILE A 18 -1.18 -2.25 -4.32
N ARG A 19 -2.37 -2.82 -4.10
CA ARG A 19 -3.43 -2.86 -5.12
C ARG A 19 -3.94 -1.46 -5.47
N ALA A 20 -4.16 -0.61 -4.47
CA ALA A 20 -4.54 0.78 -4.70
C ALA A 20 -3.46 1.56 -5.44
N GLY A 21 -2.19 1.42 -5.05
CA GLY A 21 -1.06 2.05 -5.76
C GLY A 21 -0.99 1.65 -7.23
N ARG A 22 -1.27 0.38 -7.55
CA ARG A 22 -1.39 -0.08 -8.95
C ARG A 22 -2.58 0.53 -9.67
N ALA A 23 -3.72 0.69 -9.00
CA ALA A 23 -4.89 1.34 -9.59
C ALA A 23 -4.56 2.79 -10.02
N LEU A 24 -3.85 3.55 -9.19
CA LEU A 24 -3.39 4.90 -9.56
C LEU A 24 -2.38 4.86 -10.72
N MET A 25 -1.45 3.91 -10.72
CA MET A 25 -0.55 3.75 -11.88
C MET A 25 -1.34 3.52 -13.17
N PHE A 26 -2.36 2.67 -13.12
CA PHE A 26 -3.19 2.39 -14.29
C PHE A 26 -4.04 3.59 -14.72
N SER A 27 -4.60 4.37 -13.79
CA SER A 27 -5.36 5.58 -14.15
C SER A 27 -4.51 6.61 -14.88
N GLN A 28 -3.21 6.66 -14.55
CA GLN A 28 -2.21 7.52 -15.19
C GLN A 28 -1.56 6.92 -16.44
N GLY A 29 -2.04 5.77 -16.93
CA GLY A 29 -1.52 5.13 -18.14
C GLY A 29 -0.20 4.36 -17.96
N TYR A 30 0.25 4.12 -16.72
CA TYR A 30 1.45 3.33 -16.43
C TYR A 30 1.14 1.85 -16.21
N LEU A 31 2.00 0.98 -16.74
CA LEU A 31 2.00 -0.45 -16.46
C LEU A 31 3.09 -0.80 -15.43
N PRO A 32 2.74 -1.37 -14.25
CA PRO A 32 3.73 -1.78 -13.28
C PRO A 32 4.58 -2.94 -13.80
N THR A 33 5.90 -2.83 -13.63
CA THR A 33 6.86 -3.89 -13.99
C THR A 33 6.65 -5.18 -13.18
N THR A 34 7.05 -6.32 -13.75
CA THR A 34 7.02 -7.63 -13.10
C THR A 34 8.16 -7.82 -12.08
N LYS A 35 9.30 -7.13 -12.27
CA LYS A 35 10.46 -7.21 -11.35
C LYS A 35 10.38 -6.13 -10.30
N SER A 36 10.63 -6.49 -9.04
CA SER A 36 10.66 -5.54 -7.90
C SER A 36 9.40 -4.66 -7.78
N SER A 37 8.25 -5.21 -8.18
CA SER A 37 6.99 -4.47 -8.38
C SER A 37 6.60 -3.61 -7.18
N HIS A 38 6.75 -4.12 -5.95
CA HIS A 38 6.40 -3.36 -4.74
C HIS A 38 7.33 -2.16 -4.48
N LYS A 39 8.62 -2.28 -4.79
CA LYS A 39 9.55 -1.15 -4.67
C LYS A 39 9.23 -0.11 -5.73
N THR A 40 8.94 -0.52 -6.96
CA THR A 40 8.54 0.40 -8.03
C THR A 40 7.26 1.16 -7.69
N ILE A 41 6.23 0.47 -7.17
CA ILE A 41 4.99 1.13 -6.72
C ILE A 41 5.31 2.13 -5.60
N MET A 42 6.18 1.77 -4.64
CA MET A 42 6.57 2.68 -3.56
C MET A 42 7.27 3.94 -4.08
N GLU A 43 8.20 3.83 -5.02
CA GLU A 43 8.87 5.01 -5.60
C GLU A 43 7.93 5.84 -6.46
N PHE A 44 7.05 5.20 -7.25
CA PHE A 44 6.01 5.91 -7.98
C PHE A 44 5.11 6.71 -7.04
N MET A 45 4.63 6.12 -5.94
CA MET A 45 3.83 6.83 -4.93
C MET A 45 4.59 8.02 -4.30
N ARG A 46 5.91 7.94 -4.14
CA ARG A 46 6.72 9.06 -3.64
C ARG A 46 6.77 10.23 -4.60
N LEU A 47 6.87 9.93 -5.90
CA LEU A 47 6.87 10.95 -6.94
C LEU A 47 5.48 11.57 -7.12
N THR A 48 4.41 10.78 -7.00
CA THR A 48 3.04 11.23 -7.26
C THR A 48 2.38 11.93 -6.07
N LEU A 49 2.59 11.46 -4.83
CA LEU A 49 1.81 11.94 -3.66
C LEU A 49 2.40 13.15 -2.92
N GLY A 50 3.62 13.58 -3.27
CA GLY A 50 4.28 14.76 -2.69
C GLY A 50 4.68 14.64 -1.22
N GLU A 51 5.26 15.71 -0.68
CA GLU A 51 5.83 15.78 0.68
C GLU A 51 4.78 15.65 1.79
N GLU A 52 3.57 16.17 1.57
CA GLU A 52 2.40 16.04 2.46
C GLU A 52 2.09 14.57 2.82
N SER A 53 2.46 13.63 1.96
CA SER A 53 2.22 12.20 2.15
C SER A 53 3.42 11.45 2.72
N GLN A 54 4.52 12.14 3.04
CA GLN A 54 5.77 11.50 3.45
C GLN A 54 5.59 10.59 4.67
N SER A 55 4.84 11.01 5.69
CA SER A 55 4.54 10.19 6.88
C SER A 55 3.81 8.90 6.51
N LEU A 56 2.82 8.98 5.62
CA LEU A 56 2.05 7.84 5.13
C LEU A 56 2.92 6.88 4.31
N LEU A 57 3.78 7.42 3.44
CA LEU A 57 4.72 6.65 2.62
C LEU A 57 5.82 5.98 3.47
N LEU A 58 6.26 6.61 4.56
CA LEU A 58 7.19 6.01 5.52
C LEU A 58 6.54 4.82 6.24
N ARG A 59 5.27 4.95 6.64
CA ARG A 59 4.49 3.83 7.20
C ARG A 59 4.35 2.70 6.18
N PHE A 60 4.01 3.01 4.93
CA PHE A 60 3.90 2.02 3.85
C PHE A 60 5.21 1.25 3.63
N ASN A 61 6.36 1.93 3.60
CA ASN A 61 7.66 1.27 3.43
C ASN A 61 8.06 0.44 4.67
N ARG A 62 7.67 0.85 5.88
CA ARG A 62 7.82 0.00 7.09
C ARG A 62 7.01 -1.29 6.96
N MET A 63 5.76 -1.19 6.52
CA MET A 63 4.89 -2.35 6.30
C MET A 63 5.47 -3.30 5.24
N ARG A 64 6.04 -2.76 4.14
CA ARG A 64 6.73 -3.55 3.11
C ARG A 64 7.85 -4.41 3.69
N ARG A 65 8.68 -3.84 4.58
CA ARG A 65 9.79 -4.55 5.23
C ARG A 65 9.29 -5.63 6.18
N LYS A 66 8.42 -5.28 7.13
CA LYS A 66 7.87 -6.25 8.09
C LYS A 66 7.15 -7.43 7.40
N ARG A 67 6.42 -7.15 6.32
CA ARG A 67 5.81 -8.20 5.51
C ARG A 67 6.85 -9.09 4.81
N HIS A 68 7.96 -8.53 4.35
CA HIS A 68 9.04 -9.32 3.75
C HIS A 68 9.61 -10.29 4.78
N ASP A 69 9.90 -9.80 5.98
CA ASP A 69 10.41 -10.61 7.09
C ASP A 69 9.41 -11.69 7.50
N PHE A 70 8.11 -11.40 7.49
CA PHE A 70 7.08 -12.42 7.73
C PHE A 70 7.07 -13.51 6.65
N ILE A 71 7.06 -13.12 5.37
CA ILE A 71 6.88 -14.07 4.25
C ILE A 71 8.14 -14.92 4.01
N TYR A 72 9.32 -14.35 4.14
CA TYR A 72 10.57 -15.01 3.77
C TYR A 72 11.38 -15.49 4.97
N GLU A 73 11.33 -14.76 6.09
CA GLU A 73 12.08 -15.10 7.32
C GLU A 73 11.18 -15.72 8.40
N SER A 74 9.90 -15.97 8.08
CA SER A 74 8.90 -16.58 8.99
C SER A 74 8.67 -15.82 10.30
N GLN A 75 8.97 -14.53 10.38
CA GLN A 75 8.74 -13.73 11.58
C GLN A 75 7.25 -13.45 11.81
N ASN A 76 6.68 -13.99 12.89
CA ASN A 76 5.25 -13.86 13.20
C ASN A 76 5.01 -13.18 14.56
N ASN A 77 5.39 -11.92 14.69
CA ASN A 77 5.37 -11.16 15.95
C ASN A 77 4.55 -9.85 15.86
N THR A 78 3.48 -9.84 15.06
CA THR A 78 2.61 -8.67 14.95
C THR A 78 1.66 -8.56 16.14
N THR A 79 1.66 -7.40 16.79
CA THR A 79 0.74 -7.08 17.88
C THR A 79 -0.62 -6.58 17.38
N GLU A 80 -1.66 -6.60 18.22
CA GLU A 80 -2.98 -6.06 17.88
C GLU A 80 -2.92 -4.58 17.50
N SER A 81 -2.11 -3.80 18.22
CA SER A 81 -1.89 -2.37 17.93
C SER A 81 -1.24 -2.15 16.57
N GLU A 82 -0.24 -2.97 16.21
CA GLU A 82 0.39 -2.90 14.89
C GLU A 82 -0.59 -3.28 13.77
N ALA A 83 -1.38 -4.35 13.97
CA ALA A 83 -2.40 -4.77 13.01
C ALA A 83 -3.48 -3.68 12.82
N GLY A 84 -3.97 -3.09 13.92
CA GLY A 84 -4.94 -1.99 13.88
C GLY A 84 -4.37 -0.74 13.19
N SER A 85 -3.13 -0.38 13.49
CA SER A 85 -2.43 0.75 12.86
C SER A 85 -2.19 0.52 11.36
N ALA A 86 -1.88 -0.72 10.96
CA ALA A 86 -1.76 -1.10 9.56
C ALA A 86 -3.07 -0.96 8.79
N ILE A 87 -4.19 -1.39 9.38
CA ILE A 87 -5.54 -1.23 8.78
C ILE A 87 -5.89 0.26 8.64
N LYS A 88 -5.65 1.06 9.67
CA LYS A 88 -5.89 2.51 9.62
C LYS A 88 -5.04 3.19 8.54
N THR A 89 -3.75 2.85 8.49
CA THR A 89 -2.82 3.36 7.47
C THR A 89 -3.25 2.95 6.06
N ALA A 90 -3.71 1.70 5.87
CA ALA A 90 -4.20 1.24 4.59
C ALA A 90 -5.45 2.00 4.15
N ARG A 91 -6.39 2.27 5.06
CA ARG A 91 -7.58 3.10 4.80
C ARG A 91 -7.20 4.51 4.37
N GLU A 92 -6.39 5.21 5.17
CA GLU A 92 -5.90 6.57 4.84
C GLU A 92 -5.26 6.63 3.45
N PHE A 93 -4.46 5.62 3.09
CA PHE A 93 -3.80 5.53 1.80
C PHE A 93 -4.76 5.26 0.64
N ILE A 94 -5.69 4.33 0.82
CA ILE A 94 -6.68 3.99 -0.21
C ILE A 94 -7.60 5.19 -0.46
N ASP A 95 -8.05 5.88 0.59
CA ASP A 95 -8.92 7.04 0.45
C ASP A 95 -8.23 8.17 -0.35
N LYS A 96 -6.93 8.42 -0.11
CA LYS A 96 -6.16 9.39 -0.90
C LYS A 96 -6.06 8.98 -2.37
N ILE A 97 -5.83 7.70 -2.65
CA ILE A 97 -5.77 7.20 -4.02
C ILE A 97 -7.12 7.31 -4.73
N VAL A 98 -8.21 6.95 -4.04
CA VAL A 98 -9.57 7.05 -4.60
C VAL A 98 -9.87 8.50 -4.97
N ALA A 99 -9.49 9.47 -4.14
CA ALA A 99 -9.65 10.88 -4.44
C ALA A 99 -8.88 11.28 -5.72
N LEU A 100 -7.60 10.90 -5.83
CA LEU A 100 -6.78 11.20 -7.01
C LEU A 100 -7.32 10.57 -8.30
N VAL A 101 -7.73 9.30 -8.25
CA VAL A 101 -8.32 8.61 -9.41
C VAL A 101 -9.64 9.26 -9.83
N ALA A 102 -10.43 9.80 -8.88
CA ALA A 102 -11.67 10.50 -9.19
C ALA A 102 -11.44 11.89 -9.81
N GLU A 103 -10.36 12.57 -9.43
CA GLU A 103 -9.95 13.86 -10.01
C GLU A 103 -9.50 13.71 -11.48
N GLU A 104 -8.89 12.57 -11.84
CA GLU A 104 -8.38 12.26 -13.18
C GLU A 104 -9.45 11.97 -14.26
N LYS A 105 -10.70 12.46 -14.09
CA LYS A 105 -11.88 12.25 -14.97
C LYS A 105 -11.63 11.43 -16.26
N PRO A 106 -12.23 10.24 -16.42
CA PRO A 106 -12.15 9.49 -17.67
C PRO A 106 -12.91 10.24 -18.78
N GLY A 107 -12.22 11.11 -19.50
CA GLY A 107 -12.81 11.94 -20.56
C GLY A 107 -11.85 12.85 -21.33
N SER A 108 -10.53 12.76 -21.12
CA SER A 108 -9.56 13.58 -21.88
C SER A 108 -8.65 12.79 -22.82
N LEU A 109 -8.95 11.51 -23.07
CA LEU A 109 -8.09 10.64 -23.88
C LEU A 109 -8.77 10.02 -25.12
N PHE A 110 -9.98 10.44 -25.46
CA PHE A 110 -10.58 10.23 -26.79
C PHE A 110 -11.45 11.43 -27.18
#